data_AF-A0AAW9JR49-F1
#
_entry.id   AF-A0AAW9JR49-F1
#
_cell.length_a   1.000
_cell.length_b   1.000
_cell.length_c   1.000
_cell.angle_alpha   90.00
_cell.angle_beta   90.00
_cell.angle_gamma   90.00
#
_symmetry.space_group_name_H-M   'P 1'
#
loop_
_entity.id
_entity.type
_entity.pdbx_description
1 polymer ?
#
loop_
_entity_poly.entity_id
_entity_poly.type
_entity_poly.pdbx_seq_one_letter_code
_entity_poly.pdbx_strand_id
1 'polypeptide(L)'
;MNSQRYFNNISEWLEVLAQRIKTNDKLNILDLNIHAETFYRDLINIVYKYELQSANVLVANFEAIDLIDETNKIIMQVSSTATKQKN
;
A
#
# COMPACT_ATOMS: atom_id res chain seq x y z
N MET A 1 -11.29 8.82 25.49
CA MET A 1 -12.45 7.96 25.17
C MET A 1 -12.65 7.80 23.65
N ASN A 2 -12.64 8.87 22.85
CA ASN A 2 -12.75 8.74 21.38
C ASN A 2 -11.52 8.11 20.70
N SER A 3 -10.32 8.36 21.23
CA SER A 3 -9.05 7.84 20.68
C SER A 3 -9.01 6.31 20.62
N GLN A 4 -9.42 5.62 21.68
CA GLN A 4 -9.45 4.16 21.72
C GLN A 4 -10.41 3.58 20.67
N ARG A 5 -11.58 4.21 20.49
CA ARG A 5 -12.55 3.78 19.47
C ARG A 5 -11.96 3.92 18.06
N TYR A 6 -11.33 5.05 17.76
CA TYR A 6 -10.69 5.25 16.46
C TYR A 6 -9.56 4.25 16.22
N PHE A 7 -8.72 4.03 17.24
CA PHE A 7 -7.64 3.05 17.15
C PHE A 7 -8.17 1.64 16.84
N ASN A 8 -9.19 1.19 17.59
CA ASN A 8 -9.79 -0.11 17.39
C ASN A 8 -10.39 -0.25 15.97
N ASN A 9 -11.13 0.76 15.51
CA ASN A 9 -11.73 0.74 14.18
C ASN A 9 -10.67 0.71 13.07
N ILE A 10 -9.62 1.51 13.18
CA ILE A 10 -8.53 1.53 12.20
C ILE A 10 -7.83 0.17 12.17
N SER A 11 -7.53 -0.39 13.35
CA SER A 11 -6.91 -1.72 13.46
C SER A 11 -7.78 -2.80 12.80
N GLU A 12 -9.07 -2.83 13.12
CA GLU A 12 -10.03 -3.79 12.55
C GLU A 12 -10.11 -3.66 11.02
N TRP A 13 -10.22 -2.44 10.49
CA TRP A 13 -10.31 -2.24 9.04
C TRP A 13 -9.02 -2.63 8.30
N LEU A 14 -7.85 -2.34 8.88
CA LEU A 14 -6.57 -2.77 8.32
C LEU A 14 -6.44 -4.30 8.33
N GLU A 15 -6.87 -4.97 9.41
CA GLU A 15 -6.89 -6.43 9.49
C GLU A 15 -7.83 -7.04 8.46
N VAL A 16 -9.05 -6.51 8.33
CA VAL A 16 -10.04 -6.97 7.34
C VAL A 16 -9.51 -6.79 5.91
N LEU A 17 -8.90 -5.63 5.60
CA LEU A 17 -8.28 -5.39 4.29
C LEU A 17 -7.19 -6.44 4.00
N ALA A 18 -6.29 -6.67 4.96
CA ALA A 18 -5.22 -7.65 4.81
C ALA A 18 -5.75 -9.07 4.56
N GLN A 19 -6.83 -9.48 5.24
CA GLN A 19 -7.45 -10.80 5.01
C GLN A 19 -8.14 -10.90 3.66
N ARG A 20 -8.78 -9.83 3.19
CA ARG A 20 -9.39 -9.78 1.86
C ARG A 20 -8.36 -9.91 0.76
N ILE A 21 -7.24 -9.18 0.87
CA ILE A 21 -6.12 -9.30 -0.07
C ILE A 21 -5.63 -10.75 -0.11
N LYS A 22 -5.33 -11.35 1.04
CA LYS A 22 -4.90 -12.76 1.13
C LYS A 22 -5.89 -13.76 0.53
N THR A 23 -7.18 -13.49 0.67
CA THR A 23 -8.24 -14.36 0.15
C THR A 23 -8.34 -14.23 -1.37
N ASN A 24 -8.29 -13.00 -1.87
CA ASN A 24 -8.34 -12.70 -3.29
C ASN A 24 -7.09 -13.17 -4.04
N ASP A 25 -5.91 -13.05 -3.42
CA ASP A 25 -4.65 -13.56 -3.98
C ASP A 25 -4.72 -15.07 -4.24
N LYS A 26 -5.35 -15.86 -3.35
CA LYS A 26 -5.56 -17.31 -3.56
C LYS A 26 -6.48 -17.62 -4.74
N LEU A 27 -7.29 -16.65 -5.16
CA LEU A 27 -8.21 -16.76 -6.29
C LEU A 27 -7.66 -16.07 -7.55
N ASN A 28 -6.42 -15.58 -7.53
CA ASN A 28 -5.82 -14.75 -8.58
C ASN A 28 -6.62 -13.47 -8.91
N ILE A 29 -7.33 -12.90 -7.92
CA ILE A 29 -8.08 -11.64 -8.05
C ILE A 29 -7.20 -10.50 -7.50
N LEU A 30 -6.66 -9.65 -8.38
CA LEU A 30 -5.64 -8.66 -7.98
C LEU A 30 -6.14 -7.22 -7.90
N ASP A 31 -7.41 -6.95 -8.23
CA ASP A 31 -7.98 -5.59 -8.25
C ASP A 31 -7.81 -4.86 -6.90
N LEU A 32 -7.91 -5.60 -5.81
CA LEU A 32 -7.75 -5.04 -4.46
C LEU A 32 -6.32 -4.58 -4.17
N ASN A 33 -5.30 -5.17 -4.84
CA ASN A 33 -3.91 -4.76 -4.68
C ASN A 33 -3.67 -3.35 -5.25
N ILE A 34 -4.30 -3.00 -6.38
CA ILE A 34 -4.23 -1.65 -6.98
C ILE A 34 -4.87 -0.62 -6.03
N HIS A 35 -6.02 -0.95 -5.44
CA HIS A 35 -6.66 -0.09 -4.46
C HIS A 35 -5.82 0.05 -3.17
N ALA A 36 -5.14 -1.03 -2.75
CA ALA A 36 -4.26 -1.01 -1.60
C ALA A 36 -3.04 -0.09 -1.83
N GLU A 37 -2.42 -0.11 -3.01
CA GLU A 37 -1.33 0.82 -3.37
C GLU A 37 -1.76 2.28 -3.16
N THR A 38 -2.91 2.66 -3.69
CA THR A 38 -3.45 4.02 -3.56
C THR A 38 -3.71 4.38 -2.10
N PHE A 39 -4.31 3.47 -1.33
CA PHE A 39 -4.58 3.68 0.09
C PHE A 39 -3.28 3.90 0.89
N TYR A 40 -2.27 3.04 0.69
CA TYR A 40 -1.01 3.13 1.41
C TYR A 40 -0.22 4.37 1.02
N ARG A 41 -0.24 4.79 -0.25
CA ARG A 41 0.33 6.07 -0.70
C ARG A 41 -0.22 7.23 0.13
N ASP A 42 -1.54 7.35 0.20
CA ASP A 42 -2.19 8.47 0.87
C ASP A 42 -1.95 8.43 2.39
N LEU A 43 -2.03 7.25 3.01
CA LEU A 43 -1.71 7.06 4.42
C LEU A 43 -0.27 7.49 4.76
N ILE A 44 0.69 7.06 3.95
CA ILE A 44 2.12 7.34 4.17
C ILE A 44 2.42 8.83 3.96
N ASN A 45 1.82 9.45 2.94
CA ASN A 45 1.90 10.91 2.74
C ASN A 45 1.37 11.67 3.96
N ILE A 46 0.26 11.22 4.56
CA ILE A 46 -0.29 11.84 5.77
C ILE A 46 0.66 11.70 6.97
N VAL A 47 1.19 10.49 7.20
CA VAL A 47 2.00 10.15 8.38
C VAL A 47 3.39 10.78 8.30
N TYR A 48 4.06 10.70 7.16
CA TYR A 48 5.45 11.11 6.99
C TYR A 48 5.62 12.47 6.32
N LYS A 49 4.53 13.10 5.86
CA LYS A 49 4.56 14.35 5.08
C LYS A 49 5.36 14.21 3.79
N TYR A 50 5.26 13.03 3.17
CA TYR A 50 5.81 12.76 1.84
C TYR A 50 4.83 13.20 0.74
N GLU A 51 5.36 13.24 -0.47
CA GLU A 51 4.69 13.58 -1.73
C GLU A 51 4.72 12.37 -2.68
N LEU A 52 4.43 11.17 -2.15
CA LEU A 52 4.38 9.95 -2.94
C LEU A 52 3.27 10.04 -3.99
N GLN A 53 3.63 9.70 -5.22
CA GLN A 53 2.76 9.53 -6.38
C GLN A 53 3.00 8.16 -7.01
N SER A 54 2.02 7.63 -7.76
CA SER A 54 2.20 6.35 -8.45
C SER A 54 3.25 6.50 -9.55
N ALA A 55 4.24 5.61 -9.58
CA ALA A 55 5.32 5.63 -10.57
C ALA A 55 4.78 5.47 -12.00
N ASN A 56 3.67 4.74 -12.15
CA ASN A 56 2.96 4.56 -13.42
C ASN A 56 2.48 5.89 -14.05
N VAL A 57 2.30 6.96 -13.25
CA VAL A 57 1.91 8.29 -13.74
C VAL A 57 3.10 9.02 -14.38
N LEU A 58 4.33 8.74 -13.93
CA LEU A 58 5.54 9.42 -14.39
C LEU A 58 6.22 8.66 -15.54
N VAL A 59 6.35 7.34 -15.42
CA VAL A 59 6.98 6.49 -16.43
C VAL A 59 6.21 5.18 -16.51
N ALA A 60 5.66 4.89 -17.69
CA ALA A 60 4.95 3.65 -17.92
C ALA A 60 5.87 2.44 -17.78
N ASN A 61 5.37 1.37 -17.14
CA ASN A 61 6.02 0.05 -17.02
C ASN A 61 7.33 0.01 -16.21
N PHE A 62 7.46 0.79 -15.12
CA PHE A 62 8.53 0.56 -14.16
C PHE A 62 8.26 -0.72 -13.36
N GLU A 63 8.92 -1.82 -13.74
CA GLU A 63 8.62 -3.19 -13.31
C GLU A 63 8.80 -3.51 -11.80
N ALA A 64 9.14 -2.52 -10.97
CA ALA A 64 9.45 -2.75 -9.56
C ALA A 64 9.19 -1.54 -8.62
N ILE A 65 8.67 -0.44 -9.15
CA ILE A 65 8.42 0.77 -8.36
C ILE A 65 6.93 1.07 -8.45
N ASP A 66 6.24 1.05 -7.32
CA ASP A 66 4.82 1.39 -7.26
C ASP A 66 4.65 2.87 -6.96
N LEU A 67 5.41 3.39 -5.99
CA LEU A 67 5.30 4.77 -5.52
C LEU A 67 6.66 5.48 -5.54
N ILE A 68 6.64 6.77 -5.87
CA ILE A 68 7.81 7.63 -5.96
C ILE A 68 7.50 9.00 -5.37
N ASP A 69 8.45 9.55 -4.62
CA ASP A 69 8.49 10.95 -4.19
C ASP A 69 9.79 11.55 -4.70
N GLU A 70 9.68 12.41 -5.71
CA GLU A 70 10.84 13.02 -6.35
C GLU A 70 11.45 14.15 -5.52
N THR A 71 10.68 14.76 -4.63
CA THR A 71 11.10 15.84 -3.73
C THR A 71 12.03 15.28 -2.66
N ASN A 72 11.58 14.22 -1.99
CA ASN A 72 12.31 13.55 -0.91
C ASN A 72 13.24 12.43 -1.39
N LYS A 73 13.25 12.13 -2.70
CA LYS A 73 14.04 11.06 -3.33
C LYS A 73 13.77 9.67 -2.72
N ILE A 74 12.48 9.36 -2.53
CA ILE A 74 12.02 8.10 -1.97
C ILE A 74 11.35 7.27 -3.06
N ILE A 75 11.65 5.97 -3.06
CA ILE A 75 10.94 4.96 -3.85
C ILE A 75 10.36 3.91 -2.92
N MET A 76 9.17 3.43 -3.23
CA MET A 76 8.48 2.41 -2.44
C MET A 76 7.80 1.39 -3.34
N GLN A 77 7.90 0.14 -2.91
CA GLN A 77 7.13 -0.98 -3.43
C GLN A 77 6.06 -1.36 -2.40
N VAL A 78 4.82 -1.54 -2.86
CA VAL A 78 3.68 -2.04 -2.09
C VAL A 78 3.40 -3.48 -2.52
N SER A 79 3.50 -4.41 -1.57
CA SER A 79 3.31 -5.85 -1.85
C SER A 79 2.46 -6.52 -0.79
N SER A 80 1.56 -7.42 -1.22
CA SER A 80 0.77 -8.29 -0.35
C SER A 80 1.55 -9.50 0.17
N THR A 81 2.71 -9.79 -0.44
CA THR A 81 3.58 -10.91 -0.09
C THR A 81 4.91 -10.42 0.47
N ALA A 82 5.23 -10.85 1.69
CA ALA A 82 6.53 -10.62 2.31
C ALA A 82 7.33 -11.94 2.28
N THR A 83 7.80 -12.35 1.10
CA THR A 83 8.73 -13.48 0.99
C THR A 83 10.17 -12.97 1.13
N LYS A 84 10.89 -13.46 2.16
CA LYS A 84 12.33 -13.23 2.30
C LYS A 84 13.19 -14.10 1.36
N GLN A 85 12.56 -15.03 0.63
CA GLN A 85 13.24 -15.89 -0.34
C GLN A 85 13.28 -15.21 -1.70
N LYS A 86 14.44 -14.65 -2.04
CA LYS A 86 14.90 -14.60 -3.42
C LYS A 86 15.42 -16.01 -3.75
N ASN A 87 14.73 -16.72 -4.64
CA ASN A 87 15.33 -17.88 -5.31
C ASN A 87 16.20 -17.39 -6.47
#